data_AF-A0A8X6Q1N1-F1
#
_entry.id   AF-A0A8X6Q1N1-F1
#
_cell.length_a   1.000
_cell.length_b   1.000
_cell.length_c   1.000
_cell.angle_alpha   90.00
_cell.angle_beta   90.00
_cell.angle_gamma   90.00
#
_symmetry.space_group_name_H-M   'P 1'
#
loop_
_entity.id
_entity.type
_entity.pdbx_description
1 polymer ?
#
loop_
_entity_poly.entity_id
_entity_poly.type
_entity_poly.pdbx_seq_one_letter_code
_entity_poly.pdbx_strand_id
1 'polypeptide(L)'
;MESQGMELSRLFISDKESPALFLIDCGADISVIPSTHTEKRNSNKLEFIAAKGTRIETCDQKLLHLNIGLRRTFNWIFVIGDVNRPIIGTDFLSHFKLLIDSKNHCLIHGKTSLTTKSSPRVEIKSQISRI
;
A
#
# COMPACT_ATOMS: atom_id res chain seq x y z
N MET A 1 28.84 -19.70 14.42
CA MET A 1 28.51 -18.84 13.27
C MET A 1 27.01 -18.60 13.35
N GLU A 2 26.61 -17.43 13.82
CA GLU A 2 25.20 -17.04 13.87
C GLU A 2 24.68 -16.92 12.43
N SER A 3 23.63 -17.65 12.10
CA SER A 3 22.86 -17.40 10.90
C SER A 3 22.15 -16.05 11.08
N GLN A 4 22.72 -14.97 10.54
CA GLN A 4 21.97 -13.74 10.30
C GLN A 4 20.77 -14.10 9.42
N GLY A 5 19.60 -14.24 10.05
CA GLY A 5 18.34 -14.35 9.32
C GLY A 5 18.21 -13.13 8.43
N MET A 6 17.93 -13.32 7.14
CA MET A 6 17.67 -12.22 6.22
C MET A 6 16.50 -11.40 6.77
N GLU A 7 16.82 -10.26 7.38
CA GLU A 7 15.82 -9.28 7.77
C GLU A 7 15.10 -8.83 6.49
N LEU A 8 13.78 -8.96 6.45
CA LEU A 8 13.01 -8.69 5.26
C LEU A 8 13.21 -7.21 4.86
N SER A 9 13.81 -6.97 3.69
CA SER A 9 14.11 -5.63 3.15
C SER A 9 12.88 -4.79 2.79
N ARG A 10 11.69 -5.41 2.79
CA ARG A 10 10.44 -4.78 2.36
C ARG A 10 9.91 -3.85 3.44
N LEU A 11 9.56 -2.63 3.01
CA LEU A 11 9.02 -1.60 3.87
C LEU A 11 7.50 -1.70 3.93
N PHE A 12 6.94 -1.76 5.14
CA PHE A 12 5.50 -1.84 5.37
C PHE A 12 5.02 -0.73 6.28
N ILE A 13 3.99 0.00 5.87
CA ILE A 13 3.45 1.13 6.64
C ILE A 13 2.00 0.83 7.02
N SER A 14 1.74 0.89 8.33
CA SER A 14 0.39 0.77 8.89
C SER A 14 -0.35 2.07 8.70
N ASP A 15 -1.58 1.96 8.20
CA ASP A 15 -2.58 3.00 8.45
C ASP A 15 -2.92 3.00 9.95
N LYS A 16 -3.18 4.18 10.52
CA LYS A 16 -3.54 4.35 11.94
C LYS A 16 -5.04 4.29 12.17
N GLU A 17 -5.84 4.49 11.12
CA GLU A 17 -7.29 4.44 11.20
C GLU A 17 -7.86 3.07 10.78
N SER A 18 -7.03 2.15 10.29
CA SER A 18 -7.45 0.83 9.83
C SER A 18 -6.37 -0.24 10.08
N PRO A 19 -6.72 -1.54 10.08
CA PRO A 19 -5.74 -2.61 10.22
C PRO A 19 -4.89 -2.84 8.95
N ALA A 20 -5.02 -1.98 7.94
CA ALA A 20 -4.34 -2.15 6.66
C ALA A 20 -2.83 -1.92 6.80
N LEU A 21 -2.06 -2.86 6.25
CA LEU A 21 -0.61 -2.79 6.17
C LEU A 21 -0.19 -2.66 4.70
N PHE A 22 0.27 -1.48 4.32
CA PHE A 22 0.66 -1.16 2.95
C PHE A 22 2.09 -1.55 2.69
N LEU A 23 2.33 -2.29 1.61
CA LEU A 23 3.67 -2.48 1.07
C LEU A 23 4.09 -1.19 0.35
N ILE A 24 5.28 -0.70 0.67
CA ILE A 24 5.88 0.41 -0.09
C ILE A 24 6.70 -0.19 -1.22
N ASP A 25 6.35 0.15 -2.47
CA ASP A 25 6.97 -0.44 -3.65
C ASP A 25 7.32 0.62 -4.69
N CYS A 26 8.61 0.95 -4.82
CA CYS A 26 9.10 1.83 -5.89
C CYS A 26 9.06 1.18 -7.29
N GLY A 27 8.84 -0.13 -7.39
CA GLY A 27 8.66 -0.83 -8.66
C GLY A 27 7.23 -0.77 -9.19
N ALA A 28 6.28 -0.24 -8.42
CA ALA A 28 4.89 -0.05 -8.83
C ALA A 28 4.64 1.42 -9.20
N ASP A 29 4.23 1.69 -10.44
CA ASP A 29 3.90 3.04 -10.89
C ASP A 29 2.61 3.59 -10.25
N ILE A 30 1.68 2.70 -9.92
CA ILE A 30 0.37 3.04 -9.38
C ILE A 30 0.13 2.40 -8.02
N SER A 31 -0.63 3.09 -7.18
CA SER A 31 -1.04 2.57 -5.87
C SER A 31 -2.29 1.71 -6.00
N VAL A 32 -2.23 0.50 -5.43
CA VAL A 32 -3.23 -0.56 -5.65
C VAL A 32 -3.76 -1.09 -4.32
N ILE A 33 -5.05 -1.42 -4.24
CA ILE A 33 -5.65 -2.15 -3.13
C ILE A 33 -6.24 -3.49 -3.59
N PRO A 34 -6.30 -4.50 -2.70
CA PRO A 34 -6.94 -5.77 -3.00
C PRO A 34 -8.40 -5.59 -3.40
N SER A 35 -8.81 -6.28 -4.46
CA SER A 35 -10.22 -6.48 -4.77
C SER A 35 -10.91 -7.27 -3.65
N THR A 36 -12.01 -6.72 -3.13
CA THR A 36 -12.87 -7.44 -2.18
C THR A 36 -13.81 -8.39 -2.92
N HIS A 37 -14.22 -9.48 -2.27
CA HIS A 37 -15.19 -10.44 -2.85
C HIS A 37 -16.53 -9.77 -3.23
N THR A 38 -16.89 -8.67 -2.58
CA THR A 38 -18.07 -7.84 -2.88
C THR A 38 -17.89 -7.00 -4.16
N GLU A 39 -16.70 -6.46 -4.41
CA GLU A 39 -16.37 -5.74 -5.66
C GLU A 39 -16.34 -6.71 -6.85
N LYS A 40 -15.87 -7.96 -6.64
CA LYS A 40 -15.96 -9.04 -7.65
C LYS A 40 -17.40 -9.40 -8.06
N ARG A 41 -18.42 -9.02 -7.27
CA ARG A 41 -19.85 -9.29 -7.56
C ARG A 41 -20.63 -8.08 -8.06
N ASN A 42 -20.15 -6.85 -7.81
CA ASN A 42 -20.89 -5.61 -8.05
C ASN A 42 -20.24 -4.70 -9.10
N SER A 43 -19.58 -5.25 -10.12
CA SER A 43 -19.01 -4.46 -11.22
C SER A 43 -20.13 -3.78 -12.03
N ASN A 44 -20.66 -2.68 -11.52
CA ASN A 44 -21.40 -1.70 -12.30
C ASN A 44 -20.36 -0.98 -13.16
N LYS A 45 -20.10 -1.62 -14.30
CA LYS A 45 -19.13 -1.29 -15.33
C LYS A 45 -19.37 0.14 -15.83
N LEU A 46 -18.66 1.12 -15.27
CA LEU A 46 -18.71 2.51 -15.75
C LEU A 46 -17.84 2.62 -17.00
N GLU A 47 -18.46 2.56 -18.17
CA GLU A 47 -17.78 2.62 -19.47
C GLU A 47 -17.13 3.99 -19.72
N PHE A 48 -15.81 4.01 -19.85
CA PHE A 48 -15.07 5.13 -20.43
C PHE A 48 -14.52 4.74 -21.80
N ILE A 49 -14.82 5.53 -22.82
CA ILE A 49 -14.33 5.33 -24.19
C ILE A 49 -13.00 6.10 -24.35
N ALA A 50 -11.91 5.38 -24.63
CA ALA A 50 -10.66 6.00 -25.05
C ALA A 50 -10.66 6.27 -26.57
N ALA A 51 -9.93 7.31 -27.00
CA ALA A 51 -9.86 7.83 -28.38
C ALA A 51 -9.24 6.88 -29.45
N LYS A 52 -9.05 5.59 -29.14
CA LYS A 52 -8.39 4.63 -30.04
C LYS A 52 -9.15 3.31 -30.18
N GLY A 53 -10.47 3.33 -29.98
CA GLY A 53 -11.38 2.23 -30.35
C GLY A 53 -11.13 0.88 -29.68
N THR A 54 -10.27 0.82 -28.66
CA THR A 54 -9.98 -0.43 -27.93
C THR A 54 -10.56 -0.31 -26.53
N ARG A 55 -11.42 -1.27 -26.16
CA ARG A 55 -12.12 -1.33 -24.87
C ARG A 55 -11.11 -1.64 -23.77
N ILE A 56 -10.79 -0.67 -22.93
CA ILE A 56 -10.04 -0.91 -21.69
C ILE A 56 -11.08 -1.31 -20.64
N GLU A 57 -10.95 -2.50 -20.08
CA GLU A 57 -11.75 -2.90 -18.92
C GLU A 57 -11.51 -1.88 -17.81
N THR A 58 -12.59 -1.30 -17.29
CA THR A 58 -12.55 -0.19 -16.36
C THR A 58 -12.01 -0.68 -15.03
N CYS A 59 -10.77 -0.30 -14.70
CA CYS A 59 -10.19 -0.59 -13.40
C CYS A 59 -11.00 0.16 -12.33
N ASP A 60 -11.65 -0.56 -11.42
CA ASP A 60 -12.35 0.06 -10.30
C ASP A 60 -11.36 0.87 -9.46
N GLN A 61 -11.81 2.01 -8.94
CA GLN A 61 -11.00 2.93 -8.16
C GLN A 61 -11.68 3.27 -6.84
N LYS A 62 -10.88 3.53 -5.80
CA LYS A 62 -11.36 3.86 -4.47
C LYS A 62 -10.54 4.98 -3.84
N LEU A 63 -11.21 6.05 -3.42
CA LEU A 63 -10.59 7.08 -2.59
C LEU A 63 -10.38 6.54 -1.18
N LEU A 64 -9.15 6.54 -0.70
CA LEU A 64 -8.79 6.24 0.68
C LEU A 64 -8.23 7.46 1.39
N HIS A 65 -8.47 7.52 2.69
CA HIS A 65 -7.99 8.54 3.61
C HIS A 65 -6.97 7.91 4.54
N LEU A 66 -5.69 7.92 4.17
CA LEU A 66 -4.65 7.22 4.93
C LEU A 66 -4.06 8.11 6.02
N ASN A 67 -3.99 7.60 7.25
CA ASN A 67 -3.16 8.17 8.29
C ASN A 67 -1.93 7.28 8.49
N ILE A 68 -0.84 7.60 7.81
CA ILE A 68 0.41 6.83 7.93
C ILE A 68 1.31 7.31 9.08
N GLY A 69 0.79 8.09 10.03
CA GLY A 69 1.53 8.56 11.21
C GLY A 69 2.42 9.78 10.95
N LEU A 70 2.22 10.51 9.85
CA LEU A 70 2.98 11.73 9.50
C LEU A 70 2.22 13.01 9.86
N ARG A 71 1.37 12.96 10.91
CA ARG A 71 0.57 14.07 11.45
C ARG A 71 -0.36 14.75 10.44
N ARG A 72 -0.78 14.00 9.41
CA ARG A 72 -1.78 14.42 8.42
C ARG A 72 -2.42 13.21 7.76
N THR A 73 -3.59 13.44 7.19
CA THR A 73 -4.27 12.48 6.31
C THR A 73 -3.83 12.65 4.87
N PHE A 74 -3.67 11.53 4.16
CA PHE A 74 -3.32 11.45 2.76
C PHE A 74 -4.53 10.91 1.99
N ASN A 75 -5.14 11.77 1.20
CA ASN A 75 -6.30 11.43 0.38
C ASN A 75 -5.80 10.98 -0.99
N TRP A 76 -6.01 9.72 -1.36
CA TRP A 76 -5.51 9.18 -2.62
C TRP A 76 -6.48 8.19 -3.26
N ILE A 77 -6.54 8.23 -4.59
CA ILE A 77 -7.33 7.30 -5.38
C ILE A 77 -6.46 6.07 -5.65
N PHE A 78 -6.85 4.94 -5.08
CA PHE A 78 -6.21 3.66 -5.33
C PHE A 78 -6.95 2.91 -6.43
N VAL A 79 -6.19 2.20 -7.27
CA VAL A 79 -6.74 1.22 -8.20
C VAL A 79 -7.07 -0.07 -7.44
N ILE A 80 -8.23 -0.64 -7.69
CA ILE A 80 -8.59 -1.96 -7.17
C ILE A 80 -8.02 -3.02 -8.13
N GLY A 81 -7.27 -3.97 -7.59
CA GLY A 81 -6.60 -5.00 -8.39
C GLY A 81 -6.51 -6.34 -7.68
N ASP A 82 -6.07 -7.37 -8.41
CA ASP A 82 -5.85 -8.70 -7.86
C ASP A 82 -4.49 -8.79 -7.14
N VAL A 83 -4.41 -8.15 -5.97
CA VAL A 83 -3.23 -8.16 -5.09
C VAL A 83 -3.62 -8.67 -3.71
N ASN A 84 -2.71 -9.40 -3.06
CA ASN A 84 -2.96 -9.95 -1.72
C ASN A 84 -2.90 -8.91 -0.59
N ARG A 85 -2.23 -7.78 -0.83
CA ARG A 85 -2.00 -6.70 0.13
C ARG A 85 -2.01 -5.36 -0.61
N PRO A 86 -2.40 -4.27 0.04
CA PRO A 86 -2.38 -2.96 -0.59
C PRO A 86 -0.93 -2.48 -0.79
N ILE A 87 -0.70 -1.78 -1.90
CA ILE A 87 0.59 -1.31 -2.38
C ILE A 87 0.52 0.22 -2.52
N ILE A 88 1.50 0.91 -1.94
CA ILE A 88 1.78 2.32 -2.21
C ILE A 88 2.87 2.38 -3.27
N GLY A 89 2.50 2.85 -4.44
CA GLY A 89 3.36 3.02 -5.61
C GLY A 89 3.99 4.41 -5.69
N THR A 90 4.74 4.64 -6.76
CA THR A 90 5.47 5.89 -6.99
C THR A 90 4.55 7.09 -7.25
N ASP A 91 3.34 6.87 -7.76
CA ASP A 91 2.29 7.89 -7.90
C ASP A 91 1.99 8.60 -6.56
N PHE A 92 1.72 7.84 -5.50
CA PHE A 92 1.45 8.34 -4.17
C PHE A 92 2.72 8.92 -3.53
N LEU A 93 3.84 8.20 -3.61
CA LEU A 93 5.10 8.62 -3.01
C LEU A 93 5.56 9.96 -3.57
N SER A 94 5.55 10.12 -4.89
CA SER A 94 5.97 11.35 -5.57
C SER A 94 5.02 12.51 -5.29
N HIS A 95 3.70 12.28 -5.39
CA HIS A 95 2.70 13.31 -5.14
C HIS A 95 2.82 13.89 -3.72
N PHE A 96 3.04 13.03 -2.71
CA PHE A 96 3.17 13.44 -1.32
C PHE A 96 4.60 13.69 -0.85
N LYS A 97 5.58 13.64 -1.77
CA LYS A 97 7.01 13.89 -1.49
C LYS A 97 7.55 12.97 -0.39
N LEU A 98 7.18 11.69 -0.42
CA LEU A 98 7.62 10.69 0.53
C LEU A 98 8.88 10.00 -0.01
N LEU A 99 9.92 9.96 0.82
CA LEU A 99 11.19 9.31 0.52
C LEU A 99 11.27 7.98 1.27
N ILE A 100 11.76 6.96 0.59
CA ILE A 100 12.08 5.67 1.21
C ILE A 100 13.47 5.75 1.81
N ASP A 101 13.57 5.56 3.12
CA ASP A 101 14.82 5.34 3.81
C ASP A 101 14.95 3.85 4.16
N SER A 102 15.55 3.11 3.23
CA SER A 102 15.78 1.66 3.38
C SER A 102 16.71 1.34 4.53
N LYS A 103 17.70 2.20 4.81
CA LYS A 103 18.66 1.97 5.89
C LYS A 103 17.99 2.03 7.26
N ASN A 104 17.10 3.00 7.44
CA ASN A 104 16.40 3.21 8.70
C ASN A 104 15.00 2.56 8.75
N HIS A 105 14.64 1.79 7.72
CA HIS A 105 13.34 1.15 7.55
C HIS A 105 12.18 2.12 7.85
N CYS A 106 12.16 3.28 7.20
CA CYS A 106 11.09 4.26 7.37
C CYS A 106 10.75 5.03 6.09
N LEU A 107 9.58 5.66 6.08
CA LEU A 107 9.27 6.73 5.15
C LEU A 107 9.59 8.08 5.78
N ILE A 108 10.12 9.00 4.99
CA ILE A 108 10.42 10.38 5.37
C ILE A 108 9.57 11.32 4.53
N HIS A 109 8.89 12.27 5.16
CA HIS A 109 8.20 13.33 4.44
C HIS A 109 9.20 14.41 4.02
N GLY A 110 9.43 14.57 2.72
CA GLY A 110 10.51 15.40 2.16
C GLY A 110 10.45 16.89 2.49
N LYS A 111 9.30 17.43 2.92
CA LYS A 111 9.17 18.84 3.35
C LYS A 111 9.34 19.05 4.86
N THR A 112 8.90 18.09 5.67
CA THR A 112 8.80 18.27 7.13
C THR A 112 9.81 17.42 7.89
N SER A 113 10.52 16.54 7.20
CA SER A 113 11.44 15.54 7.75
C SER A 113 10.81 14.62 8.81
N LEU A 114 9.47 14.62 8.93
CA LEU A 114 8.75 13.68 9.78
C LEU A 114 8.92 12.27 9.20
N THR A 115 9.11 11.30 10.10
CA THR A 115 9.34 9.91 9.71
C THR A 115 8.27 9.00 10.26
N THR A 116 7.90 7.97 9.50
CA THR A 116 7.07 6.86 9.98
C THR A 116 7.81 5.55 9.78
N LYS A 117 7.95 4.78 10.87
CA LYS A 117 8.74 3.55 10.87
C LYS A 117 7.95 2.41 10.24
N SER A 118 8.68 1.50 9.59
CA SER A 118 8.11 0.25 9.13
C SER A 118 7.46 -0.47 10.29
N SER A 119 6.24 -0.95 10.08
CA SER A 119 5.64 -1.89 11.01
C SER A 119 6.22 -3.28 10.73
N PRO A 120 6.55 -4.08 11.77
CA PRO A 120 6.98 -5.45 11.57
C PRO A 120 5.87 -6.22 10.86
N ARG A 121 6.26 -7.16 9.99
CA ARG A 121 5.31 -8.13 9.46
C ARG A 121 4.78 -8.92 10.64
N VAL A 122 3.52 -8.69 11.04
CA VAL A 122 2.85 -9.55 12.01
C VAL A 122 2.64 -10.89 11.30
N GLU A 123 3.62 -11.78 11.38
CA GLU A 123 3.36 -13.21 11.31
C GLU A 123 2.60 -13.55 12.58
N ILE A 124 1.32 -13.90 12.44
CA ILE A 124 0.56 -14.52 13.51
C ILE A 124 1.39 -15.73 13.93
N LYS A 125 2.10 -15.65 15.06
CA LYS A 125 2.66 -16.83 15.70
C LYS A 125 1.46 -17.71 15.99
N SER A 126 1.35 -18.81 15.24
CA SER A 126 0.39 -19.87 15.51
C SER A 126 0.42 -20.15 17.01
N GLN A 127 -0.70 -19.92 17.69
CA GLN A 127 -0.97 -20.58 18.96
C GLN A 127 -1.01 -22.08 18.64
N ILE A 128 0.15 -22.74 18.72
CA ILE A 128 0.19 -24.15 19.02
C ILE A 128 0.42 -24.20 20.52
N SER A 129 -0.70 -24.30 21.23
CA SER A 129 -0.76 -24.70 22.62
C SER A 129 0.16 -25.90 22.83
N ARG A 130 1.16 -25.73 23.70
CA ARG A 130 1.73 -26.87 24.42
C ARG A 130 0.61 -27.44 25.28
N ILE A 131 0.09 -28.59 24.87
CA ILE A 131 -0.37 -29.61 25.81
C ILE A 131 0.80 -30.57 25.98
#